data_AF-A0A5D2ZA72-F1
#
_entry.id   AF-A0A5D2ZA72-F1
#
_cell.length_a   1.000
_cell.length_b   1.000
_cell.length_c   1.000
_cell.angle_alpha   90.00
_cell.angle_beta   90.00
_cell.angle_gamma   90.00
#
_symmetry.space_group_name_H-M   'P 1'
#
loop_
_entity.id
_entity.type
_entity.pdbx_description
1 polymer ?
#
loop_
_entity_poly.entity_id
_entity_poly.type
_entity_poly.pdbx_seq_one_letter_code
_entity_poly.pdbx_strand_id
1 'polypeptide(L)'
;MVLPLLKLGTLALKTLSKPVAARLKKQAAYAPRFREFIVAIAQANHRITTRMQRRIYSHATDAAIRPLDEEKAVQAAVDLIGELFVFTVAGAVLIFEVQRSSRSEAKKEEARRKDLEAMKQRNEELATQVELLRHKLEELEQLAKRQGLSGIFKLKPANMEGEKLAKAA
;
A
#
# COMPACT_ATOMS: atom_id res chain seq x y z
N MET A 1 -1.17 10.64 -5.06
CA MET A 1 -2.59 11.06 -5.17
C MET A 1 -3.31 10.86 -3.84
N VAL A 2 -2.97 11.62 -2.79
CA VAL A 2 -3.48 11.40 -1.41
C VAL A 2 -4.75 12.23 -1.11
N LEU A 3 -4.92 13.34 -1.83
CA LEU A 3 -6.05 14.27 -1.71
C LEU A 3 -7.45 13.66 -1.95
N PRO A 4 -7.66 12.73 -2.91
CA PRO A 4 -8.98 12.14 -3.15
C PRO A 4 -9.45 11.23 -2.00
N LEU A 5 -8.55 10.42 -1.43
CA LEU A 5 -8.86 9.50 -0.34
C LEU A 5 -9.20 10.24 0.97
N LEU A 6 -8.47 11.30 1.30
CA LEU A 6 -8.79 12.14 2.48
C LEU A 6 -10.16 12.82 2.35
N LYS A 7 -10.50 13.32 1.16
CA LYS A 7 -11.81 13.93 0.87
C LYS A 7 -12.94 12.92 0.92
N LEU A 8 -12.74 11.72 0.39
CA LEU A 8 -13.71 10.63 0.47
C LEU A 8 -13.87 10.14 1.91
N GLY A 9 -12.79 10.02 2.67
CA GLY A 9 -12.82 9.65 4.08
C GLY A 9 -13.60 10.64 4.93
N THR A 10 -13.35 11.95 4.76
CA THR A 10 -14.12 13.00 5.47
C THR A 10 -15.59 13.05 5.05
N LEU A 11 -15.91 12.80 3.78
CA LEU A 11 -17.30 12.70 3.32
C LEU A 11 -18.00 11.46 3.90
N ALA A 12 -17.33 10.31 3.89
CA ALA A 12 -17.85 9.06 4.42
C ALA A 12 -18.09 9.16 5.93
N LEU A 13 -17.19 9.80 6.67
CA LEU A 13 -17.38 10.13 8.08
C LEU A 13 -18.65 10.95 8.27
N LYS A 14 -18.82 12.05 7.53
CA LYS A 14 -20.00 12.91 7.63
C LYS A 14 -21.31 12.21 7.24
N THR A 15 -21.23 11.27 6.28
CA THR A 15 -22.39 10.54 5.73
C THR A 15 -22.81 9.39 6.63
N LEU A 16 -21.88 8.72 7.31
CA LEU A 16 -22.16 7.59 8.19
C LEU A 16 -22.40 8.03 9.64
N SER A 17 -21.68 9.04 10.13
CA SER A 17 -21.81 9.48 11.53
C SER A 17 -23.19 10.06 11.84
N LYS A 18 -23.79 10.83 10.93
CA LYS A 18 -25.13 11.44 11.15
C LYS A 18 -26.27 10.41 11.30
N PRO A 19 -26.48 9.46 10.37
CA PRO A 19 -27.56 8.48 10.49
C PRO A 19 -27.32 7.51 11.65
N VAL A 20 -26.06 7.13 11.91
CA VAL A 20 -25.72 6.29 13.07
C VAL A 20 -26.04 7.03 14.36
N ALA A 21 -25.65 8.30 14.47
CA ALA A 21 -25.95 9.11 15.64
C ALA A 21 -27.45 9.26 15.89
N ALA A 22 -28.22 9.53 14.84
CA ALA A 22 -29.68 9.63 14.92
C ALA A 22 -30.32 8.32 15.38
N ARG A 23 -29.85 7.16 14.89
CA ARG A 23 -30.38 5.85 15.31
C ARG A 23 -30.01 5.49 16.73
N LEU A 24 -28.77 5.73 17.14
CA LEU A 24 -28.33 5.46 18.51
C LEU A 24 -29.08 6.33 19.52
N LYS A 25 -29.28 7.63 19.21
CA LYS A 25 -30.07 8.54 20.04
C LYS A 25 -31.53 8.11 20.12
N LYS A 26 -32.13 7.71 19.01
CA LYS A 26 -33.50 7.15 18.98
C LYS A 26 -33.58 5.90 19.86
N GLN A 27 -32.64 4.96 19.71
CA GLN A 27 -32.63 3.73 20.49
C GLN A 27 -32.44 3.99 21.99
N ALA A 28 -31.58 4.95 22.37
CA ALA A 28 -31.38 5.35 23.76
C ALA A 28 -32.64 5.99 24.38
N ALA A 29 -33.53 6.58 23.57
CA ALA A 29 -34.80 7.11 24.05
C ALA A 29 -35.82 6.01 24.39
N TYR A 30 -35.83 4.90 23.64
CA TYR A 30 -36.83 3.83 23.81
C TYR A 30 -36.34 2.64 24.65
N ALA A 31 -35.03 2.43 24.78
CA ALA A 31 -34.45 1.28 25.47
C ALA A 31 -33.64 1.72 26.72
N PRO A 32 -34.22 1.61 27.94
CA PRO A 32 -33.55 2.04 29.17
C PRO A 32 -32.22 1.33 29.45
N ARG A 33 -32.16 0.01 29.24
CA ARG A 33 -30.92 -0.77 29.38
C ARG A 33 -29.83 -0.29 28.41
N PHE A 34 -30.22 0.10 27.20
CA PHE A 34 -29.29 0.63 26.21
C PHE A 34 -28.80 2.03 26.57
N ARG A 35 -29.70 2.87 27.11
CA ARG A 35 -29.35 4.19 27.66
C ARG A 35 -28.32 4.07 28.77
N GLU A 36 -28.56 3.20 29.75
CA GLU A 36 -27.63 2.96 30.86
C GLU A 36 -26.26 2.49 30.37
N PHE A 37 -26.23 1.58 29.40
CA PHE A 37 -24.99 1.09 28.79
C PHE A 37 -24.20 2.21 28.09
N ILE A 38 -24.87 3.01 27.25
CA ILE A 38 -24.26 4.15 26.55
C ILE A 38 -23.74 5.20 27.53
N VAL A 39 -24.54 5.53 28.56
CA VAL A 39 -24.13 6.48 29.60
C VAL A 39 -22.93 5.93 30.39
N ALA A 40 -22.91 4.63 30.70
CA ALA A 40 -21.77 4.00 31.37
C ALA A 40 -20.48 4.11 30.53
N ILE A 41 -20.57 3.89 29.21
CA ILE A 41 -19.43 4.09 28.29
C ILE A 41 -18.97 5.54 28.29
N ALA A 42 -19.89 6.51 28.16
CA ALA A 42 -19.55 7.93 28.17
C ALA A 42 -18.85 8.35 29.47
N GLN A 43 -19.38 7.91 30.62
CA GLN A 43 -18.82 8.22 31.93
C GLN A 43 -17.45 7.53 32.13
N ALA A 44 -17.31 6.28 31.68
CA ALA A 44 -16.03 5.57 31.71
C ALA A 44 -14.98 6.29 30.86
N ASN A 45 -15.33 6.64 29.62
CA ASN A 45 -14.45 7.37 28.72
C ASN A 45 -14.04 8.73 29.32
N HIS A 46 -15.00 9.50 29.82
CA HIS A 46 -14.72 10.78 30.47
C HIS A 46 -13.76 10.65 31.66
N ARG A 47 -13.99 9.66 32.53
CA ARG A 47 -13.10 9.38 33.67
C ARG A 47 -11.69 9.02 33.20
N ILE A 48 -11.56 8.21 32.15
CA ILE A 48 -10.26 7.83 31.58
C ILE A 48 -9.55 9.05 31.00
N THR A 49 -10.21 9.82 30.14
CA THR A 49 -9.64 11.02 29.50
C THR A 49 -9.19 12.03 30.53
N THR A 50 -10.02 12.34 31.53
CA THR A 50 -9.69 13.29 32.60
C THR A 50 -8.54 12.78 33.47
N ARG A 51 -8.48 11.48 33.79
CA ARG A 51 -7.35 10.90 34.52
C ARG A 51 -6.06 10.95 33.73
N MET A 52 -6.10 10.63 32.42
CA MET A 52 -4.94 10.71 31.54
C MET A 52 -4.42 12.14 31.42
N GLN A 53 -5.30 13.11 31.15
CA GLN A 53 -4.93 14.52 31.10
C GLN A 53 -4.27 14.96 32.41
N ARG A 54 -4.89 14.68 33.57
CA ARG A 54 -4.32 15.05 34.87
C ARG A 54 -2.93 14.43 35.12
N ARG A 55 -2.71 13.18 34.71
CA ARG A 55 -1.40 12.51 34.79
C ARG A 55 -0.35 13.14 33.88
N ILE A 56 -0.73 13.51 32.66
CA ILE A 56 0.19 14.10 31.68
C ILE A 56 0.56 15.54 32.07
N TYR A 57 -0.39 16.31 32.60
CA TYR A 57 -0.20 17.72 32.95
C TYR A 57 0.29 17.96 34.40
N SER A 58 0.68 16.90 35.13
CA SER A 58 1.23 16.98 36.49
C SER A 58 0.43 17.87 37.45
N HIS A 59 -0.90 17.90 37.32
CA HIS A 59 -1.75 18.55 38.30
C HIS A 59 -2.11 17.52 39.38
N ALA A 60 -1.69 17.77 40.63
CA ALA A 60 -2.23 17.07 41.78
C ALA A 60 -3.75 17.30 41.79
N THR A 61 -4.53 16.26 41.51
CA THR A 61 -5.98 16.45 41.34
C THR A 61 -6.76 15.38 42.10
N ASP A 62 -6.88 15.59 43.41
CA ASP A 62 -7.80 14.88 44.31
C ASP A 62 -9.27 15.33 44.14
N ALA A 63 -9.55 16.25 43.22
CA ALA A 63 -10.92 16.66 42.94
C ALA A 63 -11.72 15.54 42.25
N ALA A 64 -12.82 15.11 42.88
CA ALA A 64 -13.76 14.15 42.34
C ALA A 64 -14.20 14.55 40.92
N ILE A 65 -14.16 13.61 39.98
CA ILE A 65 -14.59 13.83 38.59
C ILE A 65 -16.11 13.93 38.60
N ARG A 66 -16.65 15.12 38.35
CA ARG A 66 -18.10 15.34 38.28
C ARG A 66 -18.67 14.55 37.10
N PRO A 67 -19.70 13.72 37.31
CA PRO A 67 -20.31 12.98 36.21
C PRO A 67 -20.93 13.95 35.20
N LEU A 68 -20.93 13.57 33.92
CA LEU A 68 -21.68 14.31 32.91
C LEU A 68 -23.18 14.27 33.19
N ASP A 69 -23.86 15.34 32.81
CA ASP A 69 -25.30 15.34 32.66
C ASP A 69 -25.75 14.23 31.70
N GLU A 70 -26.91 13.64 31.96
CA GLU A 70 -27.34 12.43 31.27
C GLU A 70 -27.53 12.64 29.76
N GLU A 71 -28.08 13.78 29.34
CA GLU A 71 -28.23 14.10 27.93
C GLU A 71 -26.88 14.28 27.23
N LYS A 72 -25.92 14.91 27.92
CA LYS A 72 -24.55 15.09 27.42
C LYS A 72 -23.80 13.76 27.35
N ALA A 73 -24.01 12.87 28.31
CA ALA A 73 -23.44 11.53 28.31
C ALA A 73 -23.96 10.71 27.12
N VAL A 74 -25.27 10.76 26.86
CA VAL A 74 -25.85 10.11 25.67
C VAL A 74 -25.24 10.66 24.39
N GLN A 75 -25.16 11.98 24.23
CA GLN A 75 -24.56 12.59 23.04
C GLN A 75 -23.09 12.17 22.86
N ALA A 76 -22.28 12.23 23.92
CA ALA A 76 -20.87 11.87 23.87
C ALA A 76 -20.64 10.39 23.50
N ALA A 77 -21.44 9.47 24.03
CA ALA A 77 -21.31 8.07 23.67
C ALA A 77 -21.85 7.76 22.26
N VAL A 78 -22.88 8.48 21.81
CA VAL A 78 -23.36 8.39 20.43
C VAL A 78 -22.27 8.81 19.44
N ASP A 79 -21.59 9.93 19.69
CA ASP A 79 -20.50 10.42 18.85
C ASP A 79 -19.31 9.45 18.86
N LEU A 80 -18.91 8.94 20.03
CA LEU A 80 -17.84 7.95 20.17
C LEU A 80 -18.13 6.64 19.41
N ILE A 81 -19.34 6.09 19.55
CA ILE A 81 -19.73 4.85 18.85
C ILE A 81 -19.79 5.08 17.34
N GLY A 82 -20.30 6.24 16.90
CA GLY A 82 -20.34 6.62 15.49
C GLY A 82 -18.94 6.69 14.89
N GLU A 83 -17.99 7.33 15.56
CA GLU A 83 -16.60 7.41 15.13
C GLU A 83 -15.94 6.03 15.08
N LEU A 84 -16.10 5.20 16.12
CA LEU A 84 -15.53 3.85 16.18
C LEU A 84 -16.05 2.95 15.05
N PHE A 85 -17.35 3.06 14.73
CA PHE A 85 -17.94 2.33 13.62
C PHE A 85 -17.29 2.71 12.29
N VAL A 86 -17.13 4.02 12.03
CA VAL A 86 -16.51 4.48 10.79
C VAL A 86 -15.05 4.03 10.69
N PHE A 87 -14.27 4.16 11.77
CA PHE A 87 -12.87 3.68 11.79
C PHE A 87 -12.76 2.18 11.57
N THR A 88 -13.68 1.39 12.14
CA THR A 88 -13.70 -0.06 11.98
C THR A 88 -14.00 -0.44 10.53
N VAL A 89 -15.02 0.17 9.91
CA VAL A 89 -15.37 -0.08 8.51
C VAL A 89 -14.23 0.36 7.58
N ALA A 90 -13.67 1.56 7.79
CA ALA A 90 -12.56 2.07 6.98
C ALA A 90 -11.31 1.20 7.12
N GLY A 91 -10.96 0.80 8.35
CA GLY A 91 -9.85 -0.10 8.62
C GLY A 91 -10.04 -1.48 7.99
N ALA A 92 -11.24 -2.04 8.05
CA ALA A 92 -11.57 -3.31 7.41
C ALA A 92 -11.43 -3.23 5.88
N VAL A 93 -11.89 -2.15 5.25
CA VAL A 93 -11.74 -1.92 3.80
C VAL A 93 -10.26 -1.81 3.42
N LEU A 94 -9.46 -1.05 4.20
CA LEU A 94 -8.03 -0.90 3.94
C LEU A 94 -7.29 -2.23 4.08
N ILE A 95 -7.56 -3.00 5.14
CA ILE A 95 -6.98 -4.33 5.34
C ILE A 95 -7.37 -5.25 4.18
N PHE A 96 -8.64 -5.23 3.77
CA PHE A 96 -9.14 -6.03 2.66
C PHE A 96 -8.44 -5.65 1.34
N GLU A 97 -8.27 -4.35 1.07
CA GLU A 97 -7.57 -3.86 -0.12
C GLU A 97 -6.10 -4.28 -0.12
N VAL A 98 -5.40 -4.15 1.01
CA VAL A 98 -4.00 -4.57 1.14
C VAL A 98 -3.87 -6.08 0.95
N GLN A 99 -4.73 -6.88 1.57
CA GLN A 99 -4.72 -8.33 1.44
C GLN A 99 -5.03 -8.77 0.00
N ARG A 100 -5.98 -8.11 -0.66
CA ARG A 100 -6.32 -8.36 -2.07
C ARG A 100 -5.21 -7.90 -3.01
N SER A 101 -4.63 -6.74 -2.77
CA SER A 101 -3.56 -6.16 -3.58
C SER A 101 -2.30 -7.03 -3.54
N SER A 102 -1.88 -7.47 -2.34
CA SER A 102 -0.73 -8.36 -2.16
C SER A 102 -0.83 -9.64 -3.01
N ARG A 103 -2.01 -10.26 -3.07
CA ARG A 103 -2.24 -11.45 -3.92
C ARG A 103 -2.14 -11.14 -5.41
N SER A 104 -2.52 -9.94 -5.83
CA SER A 104 -2.42 -9.50 -7.23
C SER A 104 -1.00 -9.09 -7.58
N GLU A 105 -0.26 -8.46 -6.67
CA GLU A 105 1.13 -8.04 -6.88
C GLU A 105 2.07 -9.24 -6.94
N ALA A 106 1.87 -10.25 -6.08
CA ALA A 106 2.64 -11.50 -6.13
C ALA A 106 2.55 -12.19 -7.50
N LYS A 107 1.34 -12.28 -8.07
CA LYS A 107 1.15 -12.86 -9.42
C LYS A 107 1.83 -12.03 -10.52
N LYS A 108 1.80 -10.70 -10.41
CA LYS A 108 2.49 -9.80 -11.36
C LYS A 108 4.00 -9.95 -11.23
N GLU A 109 4.51 -10.16 -10.03
CA GLU A 109 5.94 -10.34 -9.79
C GLU A 109 6.44 -11.70 -10.30
N GLU A 110 5.66 -12.76 -10.12
CA GLU A 110 5.93 -14.06 -10.74
C GLU A 110 5.97 -13.97 -12.28
N ALA A 111 5.00 -13.26 -12.89
CA ALA A 111 5.00 -13.04 -14.34
C ALA A 111 6.25 -12.28 -14.80
N ARG A 112 6.62 -11.19 -14.09
CA ARG A 112 7.85 -10.43 -14.39
C ARG A 112 9.11 -11.26 -14.24
N ARG A 113 9.18 -12.16 -13.25
CA ARG A 113 10.32 -13.07 -13.09
C ARG A 113 10.45 -14.03 -14.26
N LYS A 114 9.34 -14.63 -14.71
CA LYS A 114 9.33 -15.52 -15.88
C LYS A 114 9.78 -14.79 -17.15
N ASP A 115 9.33 -13.55 -17.36
CA ASP A 115 9.77 -12.75 -18.51
C ASP A 115 11.28 -12.46 -18.45
N LEU A 116 11.81 -12.15 -17.27
CA LEU A 116 13.24 -11.95 -17.04
C LEU A 116 14.07 -13.21 -17.30
N GLU A 117 13.58 -14.37 -16.87
CA GLU A 117 14.22 -15.67 -17.13
C GLU A 117 14.22 -15.99 -18.63
N ALA A 118 13.09 -15.78 -19.32
CA ALA A 118 13.00 -15.97 -20.77
C ALA A 118 13.94 -15.03 -21.55
N MET A 119 14.10 -13.78 -21.11
CA MET A 119 15.05 -12.85 -21.72
C MET A 119 16.51 -13.25 -21.49
N LYS A 120 16.84 -13.77 -20.29
CA LYS A 120 18.18 -14.30 -20.01
C LYS A 120 18.52 -15.49 -20.91
N GLN A 121 17.60 -16.43 -21.08
CA GLN A 121 17.79 -17.58 -21.97
C GLN A 121 18.01 -17.14 -23.43
N ARG A 122 17.21 -16.19 -23.93
CA ARG A 122 17.43 -15.62 -25.28
C ARG A 122 18.79 -14.94 -25.41
N ASN A 123 19.26 -14.24 -24.39
CA ASN A 123 20.58 -13.63 -24.39
C ASN A 123 21.71 -14.67 -24.41
N GLU A 124 21.58 -15.76 -23.64
CA GLU A 124 22.55 -16.86 -23.65
C GLU A 124 22.58 -17.54 -25.02
N GLU A 125 21.42 -17.82 -25.59
CA GLU A 125 21.30 -18.44 -26.92
C GLU A 125 21.89 -17.55 -28.02
N LEU A 126 21.61 -16.24 -27.98
CA LEU A 126 22.21 -15.26 -28.88
C LEU A 126 23.74 -15.20 -28.71
N ALA A 127 24.25 -15.26 -27.47
CA ALA A 127 25.70 -15.28 -27.23
C ALA A 127 26.36 -16.51 -27.86
N THR A 128 25.76 -17.69 -27.72
CA THR A 128 26.24 -18.92 -28.37
C THR A 128 26.19 -18.82 -29.89
N GLN A 129 25.13 -18.26 -30.46
CA GLN A 129 25.03 -18.06 -31.91
C GLN A 129 26.11 -17.10 -32.44
N VAL A 130 26.40 -16.01 -31.70
CA VAL A 130 27.47 -15.07 -32.03
C VAL A 130 28.83 -15.76 -31.99
N GLU A 131 29.08 -16.59 -30.99
CA GLU A 131 30.33 -17.34 -30.86
C GLU A 131 30.50 -18.38 -31.98
N LEU A 132 29.43 -19.10 -32.34
CA LEU A 132 29.42 -20.01 -33.48
C LEU A 132 29.69 -19.29 -34.81
N LEU A 133 29.07 -18.12 -35.01
CA LEU A 133 29.30 -17.30 -36.20
C LEU A 133 30.74 -16.80 -36.27
N ARG A 134 31.35 -16.41 -35.14
CA ARG A 134 32.77 -16.05 -35.07
C ARG A 134 33.67 -17.21 -35.48
N HIS A 135 33.43 -18.42 -34.97
CA HIS A 135 34.22 -19.60 -35.32
C HIS A 135 34.14 -19.92 -36.82
N LYS A 136 32.93 -19.85 -37.40
CA LYS A 136 32.74 -20.04 -38.86
C LYS A 136 33.45 -18.98 -39.69
N LEU A 137 33.47 -17.73 -39.25
CA LEU A 137 34.21 -16.66 -39.92
C LEU A 137 35.72 -16.91 -39.86
N GLU A 138 36.25 -17.34 -38.72
CA GLU A 138 37.66 -17.70 -38.56
C GLU A 138 38.07 -18.87 -39.46
N GLU A 139 37.25 -19.92 -39.55
CA GLU A 139 37.45 -21.05 -40.48
C GLU A 139 37.49 -20.59 -41.94
N LEU A 140 36.53 -19.76 -42.35
CA LEU A 140 36.48 -19.21 -43.71
C LEU A 140 37.69 -18.32 -44.01
N GLU A 141 38.13 -17.50 -43.06
CA GLU A 141 39.33 -16.68 -43.22
C GLU A 141 40.59 -17.54 -43.38
N GLN A 142 40.72 -18.62 -42.61
CA GLN A 142 41.82 -19.57 -42.74
C GLN A 142 41.80 -20.30 -44.09
N LEU A 143 40.62 -20.72 -44.56
CA LEU A 143 40.46 -21.34 -45.88
C LEU A 143 40.80 -20.37 -47.01
N ALA A 144 40.34 -19.12 -46.93
CA ALA A 144 40.66 -18.08 -47.90
C ALA A 144 42.17 -17.76 -47.94
N LYS A 145 42.83 -17.73 -46.78
CA LYS A 145 44.29 -17.59 -46.67
C LYS A 145 45.03 -18.78 -47.31
N ARG A 146 44.58 -20.02 -47.07
CA ARG A 146 45.18 -21.24 -47.66
C ARG A 146 45.02 -21.31 -49.19
N GLN A 147 43.92 -20.80 -49.73
CA GLN A 147 43.67 -20.78 -51.18
C GLN A 147 44.26 -19.57 -51.91
N GLY A 148 45.01 -18.68 -51.21
CA GLY A 148 45.60 -17.48 -51.82
C GLY A 148 44.58 -16.39 -52.20
N LEU A 149 43.33 -16.50 -51.72
CA LEU A 149 42.23 -15.57 -52.01
C LEU A 149 42.11 -14.42 -50.99
N SER A 150 43.10 -14.25 -50.11
CA SER A 150 43.11 -13.25 -49.03
C SER A 150 42.96 -11.79 -49.50
N GLY A 151 43.18 -11.51 -50.79
CA GLY A 151 42.98 -10.19 -51.39
C GLY A 151 41.53 -9.79 -51.68
N ILE A 152 40.58 -10.73 -51.69
CA ILE A 152 39.19 -10.49 -52.17
C ILE A 152 38.23 -10.12 -51.02
N PHE A 153 38.47 -10.59 -49.80
CA PHE A 153 37.60 -10.35 -48.63
C PHE A 153 38.23 -9.39 -47.61
N LYS A 154 38.46 -8.12 -47.96
CA LYS A 154 38.68 -7.07 -46.95
C LYS A 154 37.33 -6.63 -46.36
N LEU A 155 36.82 -7.40 -45.40
CA LEU A 155 35.69 -6.95 -44.57
C LEU A 155 36.19 -5.85 -43.62
N LYS A 156 35.75 -4.62 -43.89
CA LYS A 156 36.01 -3.43 -43.08
C LYS A 156 35.45 -3.65 -41.67
N PRO A 157 36.22 -3.44 -40.58
CA PRO A 157 35.66 -3.48 -39.23
C PRO A 157 34.70 -2.31 -39.09
N ALA A 158 33.41 -2.60 -38.87
CA ALA A 158 32.43 -1.61 -38.48
C ALA A 158 32.65 -1.26 -37.01
N ASN A 159 32.80 0.04 -36.74
CA ASN A 159 33.05 0.65 -35.44
C ASN A 159 32.24 0.02 -34.30
N MET A 160 32.95 -0.37 -33.23
CA MET A 160 32.37 -0.48 -31.89
C MET A 160 32.04 0.93 -31.36
N GLU A 161 30.88 1.46 -31.74
CA GLU A 161 30.25 2.61 -31.05
C GLU A 161 28.92 2.15 -30.45
N GLY A 162 29.01 1.34 -29.38
CA GLY A 162 27.82 0.91 -28.61
C GLY A 162 28.00 0.97 -27.09
N GLU A 163 29.23 1.18 -26.59
CA GLU A 163 29.54 1.01 -25.17
C GLU A 163 29.23 2.22 -24.27
N LYS A 164 28.60 3.29 -24.78
CA LYS A 164 28.32 4.49 -23.98
C LYS A 164 26.86 4.69 -23.53
N LEU A 165 25.91 3.83 -23.90
CA LEU A 165 24.51 4.00 -23.50
C LEU A 165 24.09 3.22 -22.25
N ALA A 166 24.95 2.39 -21.66
CA ALA A 166 24.61 1.61 -20.47
C ALA A 166 24.98 2.27 -19.11
N LYS A 167 25.51 3.51 -19.11
CA LYS A 167 25.93 4.19 -17.86
C LYS A 167 25.12 5.44 -17.49
N ALA A 168 23.98 5.66 -18.15
CA ALA A 168 23.05 6.73 -17.83
C ALA A 168 21.60 6.22 -17.87
N ALA A 169 21.25 5.35 -16.93
CA ALA A 169 19.88 5.02 -16.55
C ALA A 169 19.85 4.62 -15.07
#